data_AF-A0A6F8Y3P9-F1
#
_entry.id   AF-A0A6F8Y3P9-F1
#
_cell.length_a   1.000
_cell.length_b   1.000
_cell.length_c   1.000
_cell.angle_alpha   90.00
_cell.angle_beta   90.00
_cell.angle_gamma   90.00
#
_symmetry.space_group_name_H-M   'P 1'
#
loop_
_entity.id
_entity.type
_entity.pdbx_description
1 polymer ?
#
loop_
_entity_poly.entity_id
_entity_poly.type
_entity_poly.pdbx_seq_one_letter_code
_entity_poly.pdbx_strand_id
1 'polypeptide(L)'
;MTDRALGLGDQLVQIHDVLRRDLAALRAGDLPAADLRVHCLAFCGAITAHHTREDGAFSDFERQMPELGPLLARLRMGHAMIARRLEAGIDDLDELAAELEAHFAYEEEHLVPALNKL
;
A
#
# COMPACT_ATOMS: atom_id res chain seq x y z
N MET A 1 -26.88 6.04 -14.48
CA MET A 1 -25.43 6.12 -14.75
C MET A 1 -24.88 4.76 -14.40
N THR A 2 -24.43 4.01 -15.40
CA THR A 2 -23.93 2.65 -15.22
C THR A 2 -22.65 2.74 -14.39
N ASP A 3 -22.72 2.25 -13.16
CA ASP A 3 -21.56 2.05 -12.30
C ASP A 3 -20.64 1.07 -13.03
N ARG A 4 -19.57 1.57 -13.65
CA ARG A 4 -18.55 0.70 -14.22
C ARG A 4 -17.85 0.09 -13.03
N ALA A 5 -17.97 -1.23 -12.86
CA ALA A 5 -17.11 -1.97 -11.95
C ALA A 5 -15.65 -1.58 -12.27
N LEU A 6 -14.98 -0.96 -11.30
CA LEU A 6 -13.58 -0.59 -11.40
C LEU A 6 -12.76 -1.86 -11.63
N GLY A 7 -11.74 -1.79 -12.49
CA GLY A 7 -10.77 -2.88 -12.60
C GLY A 7 -10.02 -3.06 -11.27
N LEU A 8 -9.50 -4.26 -11.03
CA LEU A 8 -8.74 -4.54 -9.80
C LEU A 8 -7.52 -3.60 -9.64
N GLY A 9 -6.88 -3.22 -10.75
CA GLY A 9 -5.79 -2.23 -10.75
C GLY A 9 -6.27 -0.81 -10.42
N ASP A 10 -7.46 -0.42 -10.88
CA ASP A 10 -8.02 0.89 -10.52
C ASP A 10 -8.38 0.96 -9.02
N GLN A 11 -8.85 -0.14 -8.44
CA GLN A 11 -9.11 -0.24 -7.01
C GLN A 11 -7.83 -0.14 -6.18
N LEU A 12 -6.74 -0.74 -6.66
CA LEU A 12 -5.41 -0.62 -6.04
C LEU A 12 -4.96 0.83 -5.94
N VAL A 13 -4.99 1.57 -7.06
CA VAL A 13 -4.62 2.99 -7.11
C VAL A 13 -5.48 3.82 -6.15
N GLN A 14 -6.78 3.55 -6.07
CA GLN A 14 -7.66 4.27 -5.14
C GLN A 14 -7.29 4.06 -3.67
N ILE A 15 -6.89 2.85 -3.29
CA ILE A 15 -6.43 2.55 -1.93
C ILE A 15 -5.12 3.28 -1.64
N HIS A 16 -4.16 3.26 -2.59
CA HIS A 16 -2.91 4.00 -2.46
C HIS A 16 -3.14 5.50 -2.29
N ASP A 17 -4.05 6.09 -3.07
CA ASP A 17 -4.40 7.50 -2.96
C ASP A 17 -4.95 7.88 -1.58
N VAL A 18 -5.73 6.99 -0.95
CA VAL A 18 -6.19 7.18 0.44
C VAL A 18 -5.00 7.15 1.39
N LEU A 19 -4.15 6.13 1.29
CA LEU A 19 -2.98 5.96 2.16
C LEU A 19 -1.99 7.13 2.03
N ARG A 20 -1.74 7.62 0.81
CA ARG A 20 -0.93 8.82 0.55
C ARG A 20 -1.49 10.05 1.26
N ARG A 21 -2.81 10.26 1.19
CA ARG A 21 -3.47 11.40 1.86
C ARG A 21 -3.37 11.31 3.37
N ASP A 22 -3.61 10.13 3.93
CA ASP A 22 -3.52 9.90 5.37
C ASP A 22 -2.10 10.13 5.89
N LEU A 23 -1.10 9.65 5.14
CA LEU A 23 0.32 9.86 5.48
C LEU A 23 0.73 11.33 5.35
N ALA A 24 0.25 12.04 4.33
CA ALA A 24 0.49 13.47 4.18
C ALA A 24 -0.12 14.28 5.34
N ALA A 25 -1.32 13.91 5.80
CA ALA A 25 -1.96 14.52 6.96
C ALA A 25 -1.17 14.28 8.26
N LEU A 26 -0.63 13.07 8.44
CA LEU A 26 0.27 12.78 9.56
C LEU A 26 1.54 13.65 9.54
N ARG A 27 2.15 13.83 8.36
CA ARG A 27 3.36 14.63 8.19
C ARG A 27 3.16 16.11 8.43
N ALA A 28 1.98 16.63 8.11
CA ALA A 28 1.66 18.03 8.37
C ALA A 28 1.66 18.34 9.88
N GLY A 29 1.33 17.37 10.73
CA GLY A 29 1.42 17.54 12.19
C GLY A 29 0.44 18.56 12.78
N ASP A 30 -0.59 18.95 12.04
CA ASP A 30 -1.55 20.00 12.42
C ASP A 30 -2.57 19.57 13.51
N LEU A 31 -2.35 18.41 14.13
CA LEU A 31 -3.24 17.82 15.13
C LEU A 31 -2.60 17.85 16.53
N PRO A 32 -3.40 17.97 17.61
CA PRO A 32 -2.93 17.75 18.97
C PRO A 32 -2.20 16.40 19.11
N ALA A 33 -1.17 16.32 19.95
CA ALA A 33 -0.30 15.13 20.05
C ALA A 33 -1.06 13.81 20.37
N ALA A 34 -2.15 13.90 21.15
CA ALA A 34 -3.00 12.74 21.44
C ALA A 34 -3.71 12.23 20.18
N ASP A 35 -4.19 13.15 19.35
CA ASP A 35 -4.85 12.83 18.08
C ASP A 35 -3.82 12.32 17.07
N LEU A 36 -2.60 12.89 17.03
CA LEU A 36 -1.53 12.42 16.15
C LEU A 36 -1.18 10.95 16.39
N ARG A 37 -1.12 10.52 17.66
CA ARG A 37 -0.88 9.11 18.00
C ARG A 37 -2.00 8.20 17.50
N VAL A 38 -3.25 8.61 17.67
CA VAL A 38 -4.41 7.85 17.18
C VAL A 38 -4.40 7.73 15.66
N HIS A 39 -4.12 8.83 14.95
CA HIS A 39 -4.03 8.82 13.49
C HIS A 39 -2.86 7.95 13.01
N CYS A 40 -1.71 8.01 13.69
CA CYS A 40 -0.56 7.17 13.36
C CYS A 40 -0.90 5.68 13.50
N LEU A 41 -1.53 5.28 14.61
CA LEU A 41 -1.97 3.90 14.81
C LEU A 41 -3.02 3.45 13.78
N ALA A 42 -3.95 4.34 13.42
CA ALA A 42 -4.96 4.06 12.39
C ALA A 42 -4.30 3.83 11.02
N PHE A 43 -3.35 4.69 10.64
CA PHE A 43 -2.57 4.54 9.43
C PHE A 43 -1.77 3.23 9.41
N CYS A 44 -1.03 2.92 10.49
CA CYS A 44 -0.28 1.67 10.62
C CYS A 44 -1.19 0.43 10.46
N GLY A 45 -2.41 0.49 11.00
CA GLY A 45 -3.41 -0.56 10.82
C GLY A 45 -3.89 -0.67 9.38
N ALA A 46 -4.16 0.46 8.72
CA ALA A 46 -4.64 0.51 7.35
C ALA A 46 -3.61 -0.05 6.36
N ILE A 47 -2.36 0.38 6.44
CA ILE A 47 -1.28 -0.10 5.56
C ILE A 47 -1.00 -1.60 5.76
N THR A 48 -0.96 -2.05 7.02
CA THR A 48 -0.80 -3.48 7.33
C THR A 48 -1.92 -4.32 6.72
N ALA A 49 -3.17 -3.85 6.85
CA ALA A 49 -4.32 -4.57 6.32
C ALA A 49 -4.36 -4.58 4.79
N HIS A 50 -3.89 -3.52 4.14
CA HIS A 50 -3.75 -3.43 2.69
C HIS A 50 -2.74 -4.46 2.17
N HIS A 51 -1.48 -4.42 2.61
CA HIS A 51 -0.44 -5.35 2.16
C HIS A 51 -0.79 -6.82 2.48
N THR A 52 -1.42 -7.08 3.63
CA THR A 52 -1.85 -8.45 3.98
C THR A 52 -2.88 -9.00 3.00
N ARG A 53 -3.82 -8.16 2.52
CA ARG A 53 -4.82 -8.58 1.52
C ARG A 53 -4.18 -8.84 0.17
N GLU A 54 -3.20 -8.04 -0.22
CA GLU A 54 -2.46 -8.21 -1.47
C GLU A 54 -1.64 -9.49 -1.47
N ASP A 55 -0.87 -9.73 -0.40
CA ASP A 55 -0.09 -10.95 -0.24
C ASP A 55 -0.98 -12.21 -0.34
N GLY A 56 -2.18 -12.14 0.22
CA GLY A 56 -3.20 -13.19 0.11
C GLY A 56 -3.69 -13.40 -1.34
N ALA A 57 -3.86 -12.32 -2.10
CA ALA A 57 -4.30 -12.36 -3.49
C ALA A 57 -3.19 -12.75 -4.48
N PHE A 58 -1.92 -12.48 -4.17
CA PHE A 58 -0.79 -12.73 -5.09
C PHE A 58 -0.66 -14.19 -5.53
N SER A 59 -1.02 -15.14 -4.66
CA SER A 59 -1.01 -16.57 -5.03
C SER A 59 -2.03 -16.90 -6.14
N ASP A 60 -3.14 -16.16 -6.19
CA ASP A 60 -4.17 -16.33 -7.22
C ASP A 60 -3.76 -15.63 -8.52
N PHE A 61 -3.06 -14.50 -8.42
CA PHE A 61 -2.47 -13.82 -9.58
C PHE A 61 -1.35 -14.64 -10.22
N GLU A 62 -0.46 -15.24 -9.42
CA GLU A 62 0.59 -16.15 -9.90
C GLU A 62 0.03 -17.38 -10.65
N ARG A 63 -1.13 -17.90 -10.23
CA ARG A 63 -1.79 -19.01 -10.95
C ARG A 63 -2.36 -18.58 -12.30
N GLN A 64 -2.85 -17.35 -12.40
CA GLN A 64 -3.48 -16.82 -13.62
C GLN A 64 -2.47 -16.21 -14.59
N MET A 65 -1.41 -15.59 -14.06
CA MET A 65 -0.36 -14.87 -14.77
C MET A 65 1.02 -15.26 -14.19
N PRO A 66 1.55 -16.45 -14.50
CA PRO A 66 2.81 -16.95 -13.95
C PRO A 66 4.02 -16.02 -14.20
N GLU A 67 3.97 -15.23 -15.26
CA GLU A 67 4.98 -14.23 -15.60
C GLU A 67 5.15 -13.12 -14.54
N LEU A 68 4.13 -12.91 -13.68
CA LEU A 68 4.21 -11.95 -12.58
C LEU A 68 5.03 -12.45 -11.38
N GLY A 69 5.39 -13.73 -11.32
CA GLY A 69 6.07 -14.32 -10.15
C GLY A 69 7.26 -13.50 -9.63
N PRO A 70 8.23 -13.09 -10.47
CA PRO A 70 9.33 -12.23 -10.04
C PRO A 70 8.89 -10.86 -9.50
N LEU A 71 7.84 -10.26 -10.09
CA LEU A 71 7.28 -9.00 -9.63
C LEU A 71 6.64 -9.16 -8.25
N LEU A 72 5.75 -10.15 -8.06
CA LEU A 72 5.06 -10.36 -6.79
C LEU A 72 6.02 -10.76 -5.67
N ALA A 73 7.08 -11.52 -5.97
CA ALA A 73 8.13 -11.81 -5.01
C ALA A 73 8.83 -10.54 -4.49
N ARG A 74 9.08 -9.57 -5.38
CA ARG A 74 9.66 -8.28 -5.00
C ARG A 74 8.68 -7.44 -4.16
N LEU A 75 7.39 -7.44 -4.51
CA LEU A 75 6.37 -6.72 -3.73
C LEU A 75 6.25 -7.29 -2.31
N ARG A 76 6.21 -8.62 -2.15
CA ARG A 76 6.25 -9.29 -0.83
C ARG A 76 7.46 -8.89 0.01
N MET A 77 8.64 -8.74 -0.61
CA MET A 77 9.82 -8.24 0.11
C MET A 77 9.61 -6.80 0.58
N GLY A 78 9.04 -5.94 -0.25
CA GLY A 78 8.67 -4.57 0.13
C GLY A 78 7.70 -4.55 1.31
N HIS A 79 6.63 -5.35 1.25
CA HIS A 79 5.65 -5.49 2.33
C HIS A 79 6.30 -5.92 3.65
N ALA A 80 7.18 -6.92 3.60
CA ALA A 80 7.90 -7.40 4.78
C ALA A 80 8.85 -6.36 5.37
N MET A 81 9.49 -5.53 4.54
CA MET A 81 10.34 -4.43 5.01
C MET A 81 9.51 -3.36 5.72
N ILE A 82 8.38 -2.96 5.13
CA ILE A 82 7.47 -1.98 5.71
C ILE A 82 6.89 -2.51 7.02
N ALA A 83 6.40 -3.75 7.06
CA ALA A 83 5.85 -4.37 8.27
C ALA A 83 6.87 -4.35 9.44
N ARG A 84 8.13 -4.71 9.19
CA ARG A 84 9.19 -4.66 10.20
C ARG A 84 9.43 -3.25 10.74
N ARG A 85 9.38 -2.24 9.87
CA ARG A 85 9.51 -0.83 10.27
C ARG A 85 8.36 -0.41 11.18
N LEU A 86 7.13 -0.78 10.83
CA LEU A 86 5.95 -0.48 11.65
C LEU A 86 6.00 -1.19 13.01
N GLU A 87 6.47 -2.43 13.06
CA GLU A 87 6.66 -3.21 14.29
C GLU A 87 7.72 -2.60 15.22
N ALA A 88 8.81 -2.08 14.66
CA ALA A 88 9.87 -1.40 15.41
C ALA A 88 9.42 -0.04 15.98
N GLY A 89 8.35 0.53 15.44
CA GLY A 89 7.89 1.89 15.71
C GLY A 89 8.47 2.90 14.73
N ILE A 90 7.65 3.88 14.35
CA ILE A 90 8.03 4.93 13.40
C ILE A 90 8.79 6.03 14.14
N ASP A 91 10.07 6.17 13.82
CA ASP A 91 10.98 7.19 14.34
C ASP A 91 11.16 8.38 13.38
N ASP A 92 11.12 8.13 12.08
CA ASP A 92 11.14 9.12 11.00
C ASP A 92 9.96 8.91 10.03
N LEU A 93 9.05 9.89 10.02
CA LEU A 93 7.84 9.86 9.20
C LEU A 93 8.11 10.29 7.74
N ASP A 94 9.12 11.13 7.50
CA ASP A 94 9.49 11.55 6.16
C ASP A 94 10.16 10.41 5.40
N GLU A 95 11.01 9.65 6.09
CA GLU A 95 11.65 8.46 5.51
C GLU A 95 10.61 7.36 5.22
N LEU A 96 9.69 7.07 6.15
CA LEU A 96 8.60 6.13 5.90
C LEU A 96 7.75 6.55 4.68
N ALA A 97 7.50 7.85 4.52
CA ALA A 97 6.74 8.35 3.38
C ALA A 97 7.49 8.21 2.06
N ALA A 98 8.80 8.45 2.04
CA ALA A 98 9.59 8.21 0.84
C ALA A 98 9.61 6.72 0.45
N GLU A 99 9.73 5.82 1.42
CA GLU A 99 9.69 4.37 1.19
C GLU A 99 8.34 3.90 0.65
N LEU A 100 7.24 4.34 1.27
CA LEU A 100 5.90 4.00 0.82
C LEU A 100 5.58 4.56 -0.55
N GLU A 101 5.97 5.80 -0.84
CA GLU A 101 5.75 6.37 -2.18
C GLU A 101 6.51 5.59 -3.26
N ALA A 102 7.77 5.24 -2.99
CA ALA A 102 8.56 4.42 -3.92
C ALA A 102 7.96 3.02 -4.11
N HIS A 103 7.42 2.43 -3.04
CA HIS A 103 6.75 1.14 -3.08
C HIS A 103 5.46 1.21 -3.91
N PHE A 104 4.55 2.14 -3.61
CA PHE A 104 3.29 2.31 -4.34
C PHE A 104 3.53 2.64 -5.81
N ALA A 105 4.47 3.54 -6.12
CA ALA A 105 4.78 3.89 -7.51
C ALA A 105 5.29 2.67 -8.30
N TYR A 106 6.18 1.87 -7.70
CA TYR A 106 6.67 0.65 -8.34
C TYR A 106 5.55 -0.37 -8.56
N GLU A 107 4.70 -0.58 -7.56
CA GLU A 107 3.58 -1.50 -7.68
C GLU A 107 2.57 -1.04 -8.74
N GLU A 108 2.17 0.23 -8.72
CA GLU A 108 1.23 0.78 -9.69
C GLU A 108 1.76 0.68 -11.12
N GLU A 109 3.02 1.03 -11.35
CA GLU A 109 3.65 0.98 -12.66
C GLU A 109 3.62 -0.45 -13.26
N HIS A 110 3.83 -1.47 -12.42
CA HIS A 110 4.05 -2.83 -12.90
C HIS A 110 2.83 -3.75 -12.78
N LEU A 111 2.00 -3.57 -11.75
CA LEU A 111 0.91 -4.49 -11.41
C LEU A 111 -0.44 -4.02 -11.98
N VAL A 112 -0.74 -2.72 -11.96
CA VAL A 112 -2.02 -2.17 -12.45
C VAL A 112 -2.32 -2.57 -13.90
N PRO A 113 -1.37 -2.49 -14.86
CA PRO A 113 -1.64 -2.89 -16.24
C PRO A 113 -2.00 -4.38 -16.39
N ALA A 114 -1.54 -5.24 -15.49
CA ALA A 114 -1.87 -6.66 -15.48
C ALA A 114 -3.24 -6.89 -14.82
N LEU A 115 -3.49 -6.27 -13.67
CA LEU A 115 -4.76 -6.41 -12.94
C LEU A 115 -5.96 -5.85 -13.70
N ASN A 116 -5.78 -4.79 -14.49
CA ASN A 116 -6.86 -4.23 -15.31
C ASN A 116 -7.17 -5.05 -16.58
N LYS A 117 -6.44 -6.15 -16.82
CA LYS A 117 -6.74 -7.12 -17.90
C LYS A 117 -7.51 -8.35 -17.41
N LEU A 118 -7.61 -8.53 -16.09
CA LEU A 118 -8.43 -9.56 -15.46
C LEU A 118 -9.92 -9.18 -15.54
#